data_AF-A0A2L0H5R3-F1
#
_entry.id   AF-A0A2L0H5R3-F1
#
_cell.length_a   1.000
_cell.length_b   1.000
_cell.length_c   1.000
_cell.angle_alpha   90.00
_cell.angle_beta   90.00
_cell.angle_gamma   90.00
#
_symmetry.space_group_name_H-M   'P 1'
#
loop_
_entity.id
_entity.type
_entity.pdbx_description
1 polymer ?
#
loop_
_entity_poly.entity_id
_entity_poly.type
_entity_poly.pdbx_seq_one_letter_code
_entity_poly.pdbx_strand_id
1 'polypeptide(L)'
;MKRRIALIQSALTMMPALILAGCGTSAPANVSGLRGVVGTDLVGARGATAADQRRIDRTVVGLCAASVWVKSECTRHGELRDG
;
A
#
# COMPACT_ATOMS: atom_id res chain seq x y z
N MET A 1 -42.83 18.77 -3.15
CA MET A 1 -42.26 17.54 -3.76
C MET A 1 -40.93 17.77 -4.47
N LYS A 2 -40.82 18.68 -5.45
CA LYS A 2 -39.59 18.92 -6.24
C LYS A 2 -38.32 19.18 -5.39
N ARG A 3 -38.42 19.98 -4.32
CA ARG A 3 -37.31 20.23 -3.39
C ARG A 3 -36.84 18.98 -2.63
N ARG A 4 -37.75 18.08 -2.26
CA ARG A 4 -37.39 16.82 -1.58
C ARG A 4 -36.66 15.87 -2.53
N ILE A 5 -37.10 15.81 -3.79
CA ILE A 5 -36.45 14.99 -4.83
C ILE A 5 -35.03 15.49 -5.11
N ALA A 6 -34.84 16.80 -5.24
CA ALA A 6 -33.51 17.39 -5.45
C ALA A 6 -32.56 17.13 -4.27
N LEU A 7 -33.04 17.23 -3.02
CA LEU A 7 -32.24 16.93 -1.83
C LEU A 7 -31.85 15.45 -1.75
N ILE A 8 -32.77 14.54 -2.07
CA ILE A 8 -32.50 13.10 -2.12
C ILE A 8 -31.46 12.78 -3.20
N GLN A 9 -31.57 13.39 -4.39
CA GLN A 9 -30.59 13.21 -5.47
C GLN A 9 -29.21 13.74 -5.09
N SER A 10 -29.10 14.90 -4.46
CA SER A 10 -27.81 15.41 -3.96
C SER A 10 -27.21 14.52 -2.86
N ALA A 11 -28.04 13.98 -1.95
CA ALA A 11 -27.56 13.06 -0.92
C ALA A 11 -27.03 11.75 -1.51
N LEU A 12 -27.72 11.21 -2.52
CA LEU A 12 -27.33 9.97 -3.21
C LEU A 12 -26.02 10.12 -4.01
N THR A 13 -25.67 11.32 -4.47
CA THR A 13 -24.42 11.54 -5.23
C THR A 13 -23.24 11.96 -4.35
N MET A 14 -23.48 12.72 -3.28
CA MET A 14 -22.41 13.21 -2.40
C MET A 14 -21.86 12.13 -1.46
N MET A 15 -22.71 11.23 -0.95
CA MET A 15 -22.24 10.19 -0.02
C MET A 15 -21.24 9.19 -0.64
N PRO A 16 -21.47 8.65 -1.85
CA PRO A 16 -20.48 7.79 -2.51
C PRO A 16 -19.15 8.49 -2.78
N ALA A 17 -19.19 9.79 -3.16
CA ALA A 17 -17.98 10.57 -3.42
C ALA A 17 -17.14 10.77 -2.14
N LEU A 18 -17.78 11.00 -1.00
CA LEU A 18 -17.09 11.12 0.31
C LEU A 18 -16.53 9.78 0.79
N ILE A 19 -17.23 8.67 0.55
CA ILE A 19 -16.75 7.33 0.88
C ILE A 19 -15.55 6.95 -0.01
N LEU A 20 -15.59 7.28 -1.30
CA LEU A 20 -14.50 6.97 -2.24
C LEU A 20 -13.21 7.74 -1.89
N ALA A 21 -13.31 8.97 -1.40
CA ALA A 21 -12.16 9.73 -0.88
C ALA A 21 -11.56 9.13 0.41
N GLY A 22 -12.35 8.37 1.19
CA GLY A 22 -11.90 7.69 2.40
C GLY A 22 -11.34 6.28 2.19
N CYS A 23 -11.59 5.64 1.04
CA CYS A 23 -11.23 4.25 0.80
C CYS A 23 -9.75 3.99 0.46
N GLY A 24 -8.89 5.02 0.40
CA GLY A 24 -7.50 4.87 -0.06
C GLY A 24 -6.40 5.23 0.94
N THR A 25 -6.71 5.74 2.13
CA THR A 25 -5.72 6.37 3.02
C THR A 25 -5.84 6.00 4.49
N SER A 26 -6.55 4.91 4.82
CA SER A 26 -6.61 4.46 6.21
C SER A 26 -5.22 4.06 6.70
N ALA A 27 -4.88 4.57 7.90
CA ALA A 27 -3.66 4.16 8.57
C ALA A 27 -3.70 2.64 8.86
N PRO A 28 -2.53 1.96 8.91
CA PRO A 28 -2.47 0.58 9.36
C PRO A 28 -3.07 0.44 10.75
N ALA A 29 -3.85 -0.61 10.98
CA ALA A 29 -4.43 -0.90 12.29
C ALA A 29 -3.38 -1.07 13.40
N ASN A 30 -2.15 -1.47 13.04
CA ASN A 30 -1.01 -1.56 13.95
C ASN A 30 0.28 -1.06 13.27
N VAL A 31 0.62 0.20 13.51
CA VAL A 31 1.83 0.84 12.95
C VAL A 31 3.11 0.21 13.50
N SER A 32 3.15 -0.14 14.79
CA SER A 32 4.34 -0.76 15.41
C SER A 32 4.61 -2.15 14.86
N GLY A 33 3.56 -2.95 14.68
CA GLY A 33 3.64 -4.26 14.05
C GLY A 33 4.12 -4.17 12.60
N LEU A 34 3.52 -3.26 11.82
CA LEU A 34 3.98 -3.00 10.46
C LEU A 34 5.45 -2.58 10.42
N ARG A 35 5.87 -1.66 11.29
CA ARG A 35 7.28 -1.21 11.38
C ARG A 35 8.24 -2.33 11.74
N GLY A 36 7.82 -3.32 12.53
CA GLY A 36 8.61 -4.51 12.82
C GLY A 36 8.81 -5.42 11.59
N VAL A 37 7.81 -5.46 10.69
CA VAL A 37 7.88 -6.24 9.44
C VAL A 37 8.70 -5.53 8.37
N VAL A 38 8.43 -4.25 8.11
CA VAL A 38 9.07 -3.51 7.00
C VAL A 38 10.40 -2.86 7.39
N GLY A 39 10.64 -2.64 8.68
CA GLY A 39 11.82 -1.93 9.17
C GLY A 39 11.87 -0.46 8.72
N THR A 40 13.08 0.07 8.54
CA THR A 40 13.32 1.44 8.08
C THR A 40 14.31 1.52 6.92
N ASP A 41 14.69 0.38 6.34
CA ASP A 41 15.74 0.32 5.31
C ASP A 41 15.37 1.08 4.03
N LEU A 42 14.08 1.16 3.69
CA LEU A 42 13.62 1.93 2.52
C LEU A 42 13.75 3.45 2.69
N VAL A 43 13.88 3.97 3.90
CA VAL A 43 13.92 5.42 4.12
C VAL A 43 15.14 6.01 3.39
N GLY A 44 14.86 6.78 2.33
CA GLY A 44 15.87 7.40 1.47
C GLY A 44 16.52 6.48 0.42
N ALA A 45 16.14 5.20 0.33
CA ALA A 45 16.62 4.32 -0.73
C ALA A 45 16.01 4.73 -2.08
N ARG A 46 16.85 4.90 -3.11
CA ARG A 46 16.42 5.35 -4.45
C ARG A 46 16.45 4.25 -5.51
N GLY A 47 16.99 3.09 -5.18
CA GLY A 47 17.25 2.00 -6.12
C GLY A 47 18.37 2.29 -7.14
N ALA A 48 19.11 3.40 -6.97
CA ALA A 48 20.12 3.86 -7.94
C ALA A 48 21.48 3.17 -7.76
N THR A 49 21.72 2.57 -6.60
CA THR A 49 22.99 1.94 -6.26
C THR A 49 22.77 0.50 -5.77
N ALA A 50 23.81 -0.32 -5.81
CA ALA A 50 23.77 -1.65 -5.19
C ALA A 50 23.48 -1.58 -3.68
N ALA A 51 23.85 -0.49 -3.00
CA ALA A 51 23.52 -0.27 -1.60
C ALA A 51 22.02 -0.01 -1.40
N ASP A 52 21.38 0.71 -2.32
CA ASP A 52 19.93 0.91 -2.31
C ASP A 52 19.19 -0.39 -2.61
N GLN A 53 19.66 -1.18 -3.58
CA GLN A 53 19.05 -2.48 -3.89
C GLN A 53 19.08 -3.41 -2.67
N ARG A 54 20.23 -3.51 -1.98
CA ARG A 54 20.29 -4.29 -0.73
C ARG A 54 19.31 -3.83 0.35
N ARG A 55 18.96 -2.53 0.41
CA ARG A 55 17.95 -2.02 1.34
C ARG A 55 16.53 -2.41 0.92
N ILE A 56 16.26 -2.36 -0.38
CA ILE A 56 15.00 -2.84 -0.97
C ILE A 56 14.83 -4.34 -0.70
N ASP A 57 15.87 -5.13 -0.99
CA ASP A 57 15.87 -6.59 -0.80
C ASP A 57 15.55 -6.97 0.65
N ARG A 58 16.20 -6.31 1.63
CA ARG A 58 15.92 -6.56 3.06
C ARG A 58 14.46 -6.28 3.43
N THR A 59 13.86 -5.25 2.84
CA THR A 59 12.46 -4.92 3.09
C THR A 59 11.52 -5.97 2.50
N VAL A 60 11.81 -6.44 1.28
CA VAL A 60 11.05 -7.52 0.66
C VAL A 60 11.12 -8.80 1.47
N VAL A 61 12.32 -9.17 1.96
CA VAL A 61 12.48 -10.34 2.83
C VAL A 61 11.57 -10.25 4.06
N GLY A 62 11.47 -9.08 4.69
CA GLY A 62 10.56 -8.86 5.82
C GLY A 62 9.08 -9.06 5.47
N LEU A 63 8.63 -8.48 4.35
CA LEU A 63 7.25 -8.63 3.85
C LEU A 63 6.91 -10.09 3.52
N CYS A 64 7.84 -10.81 2.92
CA CYS A 64 7.69 -12.22 2.59
C CYS A 64 7.68 -13.12 3.83
N ALA A 65 8.58 -12.88 4.79
CA ALA A 65 8.63 -13.64 6.04
C ALA A 65 7.36 -13.46 6.87
N ALA A 66 6.78 -12.26 6.86
CA ALA A 66 5.52 -11.96 7.54
C ALA A 66 4.27 -12.39 6.76
N SER A 67 4.43 -13.06 5.61
CA SER A 67 3.31 -13.48 4.73
C SER A 67 2.39 -12.33 4.30
N VAL A 68 2.93 -11.11 4.21
CA VAL A 68 2.20 -9.96 3.63
C VAL A 68 2.01 -10.18 2.13
N TRP A 69 2.99 -10.81 1.50
CA TRP A 69 2.94 -11.27 0.12
C TRP A 69 2.83 -12.78 0.05
N VAL A 70 2.10 -13.27 -0.95
CA VAL A 70 2.03 -14.71 -1.21
C VAL A 70 3.32 -15.20 -1.86
N LYS A 71 3.57 -16.51 -1.78
CA LYS A 71 4.80 -17.11 -2.30
C LYS A 71 5.12 -16.73 -3.76
N SER A 72 4.10 -16.62 -4.63
CA SER A 72 4.29 -16.25 -6.04
C SER A 72 4.65 -14.76 -6.24
N GLU A 73 4.31 -13.89 -5.30
CA GLU A 73 4.74 -12.49 -5.29
C GLU A 73 6.18 -12.39 -4.80
N CYS A 74 6.52 -13.12 -3.73
CA CYS A 74 7.88 -13.21 -3.22
C CYS A 74 8.86 -13.81 -4.23
N THR A 75 8.44 -14.79 -5.01
CA THR A 75 9.30 -15.43 -6.03
C THR A 75 9.66 -14.48 -7.17
N ARG A 76 8.75 -13.57 -7.52
CA ARG A 76 9.00 -12.51 -8.53
C ARG A 76 10.13 -11.57 -8.10
N HIS A 77 10.38 -11.46 -6.80
CA HIS A 77 11.51 -10.71 -6.29
C HIS A 77 12.77 -11.58 -6.33
N GLY A 78 13.65 -11.30 -7.28
CA GLY A 78 14.85 -12.10 -7.58
C GLY A 78 14.84 -12.72 -8.98
N GLU A 79 13.72 -12.64 -9.70
CA GLU A 79 13.70 -12.88 -11.14
C GLU A 79 14.52 -11.77 -11.82
N LEU A 80 15.70 -12.12 -12.31
CA LEU A 80 16.42 -11.27 -13.25
C LEU A 80 15.52 -11.08 -14.47
N ARG A 81 15.18 -9.83 -14.76
CA ARG A 81 14.67 -9.49 -16.09
C ARG A 81 15.89 -9.52 -17.01
N ASP A 82 16.16 -10.69 -17.59
CA ASP A 82 17.08 -10.80 -18.72
C ASP A 82 16.58 -9.84 -19.81
N GLY A 83 17.36 -8.79 -20.04
CA GLY A 83 17.14 -7.81 -21.10
C GLY A 83 17.95 -8.17 -22.33
#